data_AF-A0A2K4FBX3-F1
#
_entry.id   AF-A0A2K4FBX3-F1
#
_cell.length_a   1.000
_cell.length_b   1.000
_cell.length_c   1.000
_cell.angle_alpha   90.00
_cell.angle_beta   90.00
_cell.angle_gamma   90.00
#
_symmetry.space_group_name_H-M   'P 1'
#
loop_
_entity.id
_entity.type
_entity.pdbx_description
1 polymer ?
#
loop_
_entity_poly.entity_id
_entity_poly.type
_entity_poly.pdbx_seq_one_letter_code
_entity_poly.pdbx_strand_id
1 'polypeptide(L)'
;MSEDRLNQIQLTLYDEMDEIKAQLSELNESKSWIVNGPAIDLLRRTKQIAVLQGRRLTVDNVQNHLQSTTDITAFQTWLEETTRDHQTQFDQLTQELKQADPISDHYLQLLSDYYQAYGRQHIFNQLNTH
;
A
#
# COMPACT_ATOMS: atom_id res chain seq x y z
N MET A 1 -24.69 13.12 2.93
CA MET A 1 -23.56 13.47 2.03
C MET A 1 -22.21 13.19 2.68
N SER A 2 -21.83 13.82 3.80
CA SER A 2 -20.56 13.51 4.48
C SER A 2 -20.55 12.13 5.16
N GLU A 3 -21.64 11.74 5.82
CA GLU A 3 -21.80 10.40 6.42
C GLU A 3 -21.82 9.28 5.35
N ASP A 4 -22.45 9.51 4.20
CA ASP A 4 -22.46 8.54 3.10
C ASP A 4 -21.05 8.27 2.56
N ARG A 5 -20.23 9.33 2.44
CA ARG A 5 -18.83 9.23 2.01
C ARG A 5 -17.99 8.44 3.01
N LEU A 6 -18.15 8.69 4.31
CA LEU A 6 -17.43 7.93 5.33
C LEU A 6 -17.81 6.45 5.36
N ASN A 7 -19.09 6.14 5.21
CA ASN A 7 -19.55 4.75 5.10
C ASN A 7 -18.95 4.05 3.88
N GLN A 8 -18.86 4.74 2.74
CA GLN A 8 -18.21 4.20 1.54
C GLN A 8 -16.72 3.96 1.76
N ILE A 9 -16.00 4.94 2.33
CA ILE A 9 -14.58 4.77 2.71
C ILE A 9 -14.41 3.55 3.62
N GLN A 10 -15.28 3.39 4.62
CA GLN A 10 -15.20 2.26 5.54
C GLN A 10 -15.42 0.91 4.84
N LEU A 11 -16.39 0.82 3.93
CA LEU A 11 -16.63 -0.39 3.13
C LEU A 11 -15.42 -0.70 2.23
N THR A 12 -14.89 0.30 1.53
CA THR A 12 -13.69 0.16 0.70
C THR A 12 -12.50 -0.35 1.51
N LEU A 13 -12.29 0.14 2.74
CA LEU A 13 -11.23 -0.35 3.62
C LEU A 13 -11.42 -1.83 4.02
N TYR A 14 -12.67 -2.27 4.26
CA TYR A 14 -12.95 -3.68 4.55
C TYR A 14 -12.70 -4.57 3.35
N ASP A 15 -13.18 -4.18 2.18
CA ASP A 15 -13.00 -4.92 0.92
C ASP A 15 -11.50 -5.07 0.60
N GLU A 16 -10.74 -3.98 0.73
CA GLU A 16 -9.28 -3.99 0.55
C GLU A 16 -8.58 -4.92 1.55
N MET A 17 -8.97 -4.88 2.82
CA MET A 17 -8.39 -5.75 3.85
C MET A 17 -8.66 -7.23 3.57
N ASP A 18 -9.86 -7.57 3.10
CA ASP A 18 -10.21 -8.95 2.77
C ASP A 18 -9.49 -9.44 1.52
N GLU A 19 -9.34 -8.58 0.49
CA GLU A 19 -8.52 -8.91 -0.66
C GLU A 19 -7.05 -9.13 -0.27
N ILE A 20 -6.48 -8.28 0.58
CA ILE A 20 -5.11 -8.43 1.09
C ILE A 20 -4.94 -9.78 1.79
N LYS A 21 -5.88 -10.17 2.65
CA LYS A 21 -5.84 -11.47 3.33
C LYS A 21 -5.88 -12.63 2.35
N ALA A 22 -6.75 -12.56 1.34
CA ALA A 22 -6.86 -13.59 0.30
C ALA A 22 -5.54 -13.75 -0.46
N GLN A 23 -4.98 -12.64 -0.98
CA GLN A 23 -3.71 -12.67 -1.71
C GLN A 23 -2.54 -13.16 -0.84
N LEU A 24 -2.49 -12.78 0.45
CA LEU A 24 -1.48 -13.29 1.38
C LEU A 24 -1.63 -14.80 1.63
N SER A 25 -2.86 -15.33 1.66
CA SER A 25 -3.12 -16.76 1.78
C SER A 25 -2.58 -17.52 0.57
N GLU A 26 -2.92 -17.08 -0.64
CA GLU A 26 -2.43 -17.68 -1.89
C GLU A 26 -0.90 -17.66 -1.99
N LEU A 27 -0.27 -16.55 -1.58
CA LEU A 27 1.18 -16.47 -1.49
C LEU A 27 1.71 -17.49 -0.48
N ASN A 28 1.09 -17.67 0.67
CA ASN A 28 1.57 -18.64 1.65
C ASN A 28 1.45 -20.08 1.18
N GLU A 29 0.38 -20.44 0.47
CA GLU A 29 0.18 -21.78 -0.11
C GLU A 29 1.25 -22.12 -1.16
N SER A 30 1.68 -21.14 -1.96
CA SER A 30 2.71 -21.31 -2.99
C SER A 30 4.16 -21.19 -2.49
N LYS A 31 4.37 -20.95 -1.18
CA LYS A 31 5.69 -20.61 -0.60
C LYS A 31 6.79 -21.65 -0.88
N SER A 32 6.52 -22.93 -0.64
CA SER A 32 7.51 -24.01 -0.78
C SER A 32 8.02 -24.17 -2.22
N TRP A 33 7.16 -23.91 -3.20
CA TRP A 33 7.49 -24.05 -4.62
C TRP A 33 8.35 -22.88 -5.10
N ILE A 34 8.01 -21.67 -4.66
CA ILE A 34 8.68 -20.45 -5.10
C ILE A 34 10.06 -20.30 -4.46
N VAL A 35 10.24 -20.67 -3.18
CA VAL A 35 11.54 -20.54 -2.49
C VAL A 35 12.62 -21.40 -3.14
N ASN A 36 12.24 -22.53 -3.73
CA ASN A 36 13.16 -23.42 -4.44
C ASN A 36 13.12 -23.23 -5.96
N GLY A 37 12.34 -22.25 -6.43
CA GLY A 37 12.11 -21.97 -7.84
C GLY A 37 13.15 -21.02 -8.45
N PRO A 38 12.98 -20.69 -9.73
CA PRO A 38 13.80 -19.68 -10.43
C PRO A 38 13.84 -18.33 -9.69
N ALA A 39 14.96 -17.61 -9.81
CA ALA A 39 15.15 -16.30 -9.18
C ALA A 39 14.05 -15.28 -9.54
N ILE A 40 13.48 -15.38 -10.74
CA ILE A 40 12.38 -14.50 -11.18
C ILE A 40 11.10 -14.71 -10.36
N ASP A 41 10.83 -15.93 -9.89
CA ASP A 41 9.65 -16.22 -9.07
C ASP A 41 9.81 -15.71 -7.64
N LEU A 42 11.04 -15.79 -7.11
CA LEU A 42 11.41 -15.13 -5.85
C LEU A 42 11.23 -13.61 -5.93
N LEU A 43 11.74 -12.98 -6.99
CA LEU A 43 11.57 -11.53 -7.20
C LEU A 43 10.11 -11.13 -7.34
N ARG A 44 9.31 -11.89 -8.09
CA ARG A 44 7.87 -11.65 -8.23
C ARG A 44 7.18 -11.73 -6.87
N ARG A 45 7.49 -12.75 -6.07
CA ARG A 45 6.94 -12.92 -4.73
C ARG A 45 7.32 -11.76 -3.81
N THR A 46 8.60 -11.37 -3.78
CA THR A 46 9.08 -10.27 -2.95
C THR A 46 8.37 -8.96 -3.30
N LYS A 47 8.21 -8.67 -4.60
CA LYS A 47 7.42 -7.53 -5.07
C LYS A 47 5.97 -7.59 -4.57
N GLN A 48 5.30 -8.73 -4.73
CA GLN A 48 3.90 -8.89 -4.29
C GLN A 48 3.75 -8.67 -2.78
N ILE A 49 4.66 -9.23 -1.98
CA ILE A 49 4.68 -9.05 -0.53
C ILE A 49 4.84 -7.58 -0.16
N ALA A 50 5.81 -6.87 -0.79
CA ALA A 50 6.02 -5.45 -0.52
C ALA A 50 4.79 -4.61 -0.85
N VAL A 51 4.15 -4.84 -2.01
CA VAL A 51 2.90 -4.17 -2.38
C VAL A 51 1.79 -4.43 -1.36
N LEU A 52 1.59 -5.69 -0.96
CA LEU A 52 0.57 -6.06 0.03
C LEU A 52 0.83 -5.46 1.41
N GLN A 53 2.09 -5.38 1.83
CA GLN A 53 2.48 -4.70 3.07
C GLN A 53 2.15 -3.21 3.00
N GLY A 54 2.45 -2.54 1.88
CA GLY A 54 2.08 -1.15 1.65
C GLY A 54 0.58 -0.93 1.76
N ARG A 55 -0.21 -1.74 1.04
CA ARG A 55 -1.68 -1.70 1.10
C ARG A 55 -2.20 -1.88 2.53
N ARG A 56 -1.75 -2.92 3.23
CA ARG A 56 -2.22 -3.25 4.59
C ARG A 56 -1.94 -2.13 5.57
N LEU A 57 -0.71 -1.59 5.56
CA LEU A 57 -0.32 -0.50 6.46
C LEU A 57 -1.16 0.76 6.23
N THR A 58 -1.50 1.08 4.98
CA THR A 58 -2.38 2.20 4.68
C THR A 58 -3.80 1.93 5.17
N VAL A 59 -4.37 0.76 4.87
CA VAL A 59 -5.72 0.40 5.34
C VAL A 59 -5.81 0.47 6.86
N ASP A 60 -4.87 -0.16 7.57
CA ASP A 60 -4.80 -0.12 9.04
C ASP A 60 -4.73 1.32 9.55
N ASN A 61 -3.90 2.17 8.94
CA ASN A 61 -3.73 3.56 9.36
C ASN A 61 -5.02 4.38 9.16
N VAL A 62 -5.59 4.35 7.96
CA VAL A 62 -6.82 5.09 7.64
C VAL A 62 -7.97 4.60 8.51
N GLN A 63 -8.11 3.29 8.70
CA GLN A 63 -9.17 2.71 9.52
C GLN A 63 -9.04 3.13 10.98
N ASN A 64 -7.84 3.09 11.55
CA ASN A 64 -7.60 3.56 12.91
C ASN A 64 -7.93 5.05 13.05
N HIS A 65 -7.52 5.88 12.08
CA HIS A 65 -7.79 7.30 12.12
C HIS A 65 -9.30 7.60 12.00
N LEU A 66 -10.00 6.91 11.09
CA LEU A 66 -11.44 7.01 10.91
C LEU A 66 -12.20 6.65 12.17
N GLN A 67 -11.82 5.56 12.84
CA GLN A 67 -12.47 5.09 14.08
C GLN A 67 -12.18 5.98 15.28
N SER A 68 -11.02 6.67 15.29
CA SER A 68 -10.60 7.53 16.41
C SER A 68 -11.13 8.96 16.33
N THR A 69 -11.59 9.39 15.15
CA THR A 69 -11.97 10.78 14.90
C THR A 69 -13.48 10.99 15.05
N THR A 70 -13.87 11.97 15.86
CA THR A 70 -15.27 12.40 16.01
C THR A 70 -15.66 13.54 15.07
N ASP A 71 -14.67 14.21 14.47
CA ASP A 71 -14.86 15.31 13.52
C ASP A 71 -14.60 14.85 12.09
N ILE A 72 -15.70 14.67 11.34
CA ILE A 72 -15.67 14.22 9.94
C ILE A 72 -14.82 15.15 9.06
N THR A 73 -14.84 16.46 9.33
CA THR A 73 -14.09 17.44 8.55
C THR A 73 -12.60 17.28 8.80
N ALA A 74 -12.21 17.09 10.06
CA ALA A 74 -10.81 16.84 10.42
C ALA A 74 -10.27 15.55 9.77
N PHE A 75 -11.08 14.47 9.75
CA PHE A 75 -10.71 13.23 9.06
C PHE A 75 -10.48 13.45 7.56
N GLN A 76 -11.37 14.19 6.90
CA GLN A 76 -11.27 14.47 5.47
C GLN A 76 -10.02 15.28 5.14
N THR A 77 -9.75 16.35 5.90
CA THR A 77 -8.53 17.14 5.73
C THR A 77 -7.28 16.29 5.94
N TRP A 78 -7.24 15.48 6.99
CA TRP A 78 -6.12 14.58 7.24
C TRP A 78 -5.90 13.59 6.09
N LEU A 79 -6.97 13.01 5.54
CA LEU A 79 -6.89 12.05 4.44
C LEU A 79 -6.34 12.71 3.17
N GLU A 80 -6.81 13.91 2.85
CA GLU A 80 -6.34 14.69 1.70
C GLU A 80 -4.87 15.07 1.84
N GLU A 81 -4.46 15.57 3.01
CA GLU A 81 -3.07 15.93 3.32
C GLU A 81 -2.15 14.71 3.24
N THR A 82 -2.54 13.61 3.89
CA THR A 82 -1.77 12.36 3.89
C THR A 82 -1.61 11.80 2.48
N THR A 83 -2.67 11.86 1.67
CA THR A 83 -2.63 11.41 0.28
C THR A 83 -1.66 12.25 -0.56
N ARG A 84 -1.70 13.57 -0.42
CA ARG A 84 -0.82 14.50 -1.14
C ARG A 84 0.64 14.34 -0.72
N ASP A 85 0.88 14.18 0.58
CA ASP A 85 2.22 13.98 1.13
C ASP A 85 2.80 12.65 0.65
N HIS A 86 1.97 11.60 0.62
CA HIS A 86 2.34 10.31 0.06
C HIS A 86 2.70 10.40 -1.43
N GLN A 87 1.89 11.08 -2.25
CA GLN A 87 2.16 11.26 -3.67
C GLN A 87 3.53 11.95 -3.89
N THR A 88 3.81 13.00 -3.11
CA THR A 88 5.10 13.71 -3.18
C THR A 88 6.27 12.78 -2.85
N GLN A 89 6.15 11.97 -1.79
CA GLN A 89 7.17 10.99 -1.40
C GLN A 89 7.33 9.90 -2.46
N PHE A 90 6.23 9.41 -3.02
CA PHE A 90 6.23 8.38 -4.06
C PHE A 90 6.95 8.85 -5.33
N ASP A 91 6.72 10.10 -5.74
CA ASP A 91 7.40 10.70 -6.89
C ASP A 91 8.91 10.85 -6.64
N GLN A 92 9.31 11.32 -5.45
CA GLN A 92 10.72 11.43 -5.06
C GLN A 92 11.42 10.07 -5.08
N LEU A 93 10.81 9.07 -4.45
CA LEU A 93 11.31 7.69 -4.40
C LEU A 93 11.44 7.07 -5.79
N THR A 94 10.49 7.36 -6.67
CA THR A 94 10.53 6.92 -8.08
C THR A 94 11.71 7.52 -8.82
N GLN A 95 12.06 8.79 -8.57
CA GLN A 95 13.22 9.42 -9.19
C GLN A 95 14.53 8.86 -8.63
N GLU A 96 14.61 8.63 -7.32
CA GLU A 96 15.79 8.06 -6.68
C GLU A 96 16.08 6.65 -7.20
N LEU A 97 15.05 5.79 -7.28
CA LEU A 97 15.19 4.43 -7.81
C LEU A 97 15.70 4.40 -9.26
N LYS A 98 15.29 5.36 -10.09
CA LYS A 98 15.76 5.47 -11.49
C LYS A 98 17.25 5.80 -11.61
N GLN A 99 17.81 6.47 -10.60
CA GLN A 99 19.19 6.95 -10.61
C GLN A 99 20.14 6.04 -9.82
N ALA A 100 19.60 5.14 -8.98
CA ALA A 100 20.37 4.25 -8.15
C ALA A 100 21.10 3.15 -8.95
N ASP A 101 22.29 2.77 -8.48
CA ASP A 101 23.06 1.66 -9.04
C ASP A 101 22.35 0.32 -8.77
N PRO A 102 21.91 -0.43 -9.79
CA PRO A 102 21.13 -1.66 -9.64
C PRO A 102 21.85 -2.80 -8.91
N ILE A 103 23.17 -2.69 -8.70
CA ILE A 103 23.96 -3.71 -7.98
C ILE A 103 24.20 -3.30 -6.52
N SER A 104 23.82 -2.09 -6.12
CA SER A 104 24.01 -1.61 -4.75
C SER A 104 22.97 -2.17 -3.76
N ASP A 105 23.37 -2.34 -2.50
CA ASP A 105 22.43 -2.68 -1.42
C ASP A 105 21.35 -1.59 -1.24
N HIS A 106 21.70 -0.33 -1.51
CA HIS A 106 20.77 0.80 -1.51
C HIS A 106 19.64 0.61 -2.52
N TYR A 107 19.95 0.10 -3.71
CA TYR A 107 18.93 -0.18 -4.73
C TYR A 107 17.93 -1.25 -4.28
N LEU A 108 18.39 -2.30 -3.59
CA LEU A 108 17.48 -3.31 -3.05
C LEU A 108 16.52 -2.73 -2.01
N GLN A 109 17.01 -1.83 -1.16
CA GLN A 109 16.18 -1.12 -0.19
C GLN A 109 15.16 -0.20 -0.91
N LEU A 110 15.62 0.62 -1.85
CA LEU A 110 14.76 1.49 -2.66
C LEU A 110 13.69 0.71 -3.43
N LEU A 111 14.02 -0.47 -3.95
CA LEU A 111 13.07 -1.31 -4.67
C LEU A 111 11.96 -1.83 -3.74
N SER A 112 12.32 -2.24 -2.52
CA SER A 112 11.35 -2.63 -1.50
C SER A 112 10.45 -1.45 -1.11
N ASP A 113 11.05 -0.30 -0.82
CA ASP A 113 10.33 0.91 -0.43
C ASP A 113 9.39 1.38 -1.55
N TYR A 114 9.85 1.33 -2.80
CA TYR A 114 9.06 1.68 -3.97
C TYR A 114 7.82 0.80 -4.10
N TYR A 115 7.95 -0.52 -3.95
CA TYR A 115 6.80 -1.41 -4.04
C TYR A 115 5.85 -1.28 -2.85
N GLN A 116 6.35 -1.01 -1.65
CA GLN A 116 5.47 -0.65 -0.53
C GLN A 116 4.72 0.65 -0.82
N ALA A 117 5.42 1.69 -1.27
CA ALA A 117 4.81 2.97 -1.60
C ALA A 117 3.79 2.85 -2.74
N TYR A 118 4.06 2.01 -3.74
CA TYR A 118 3.10 1.66 -4.80
C TYR A 118 1.82 1.04 -4.21
N GLY A 119 1.95 0.14 -3.25
CA GLY A 119 0.81 -0.45 -2.54
C GLY A 119 0.01 0.60 -1.75
N ARG A 120 0.67 1.57 -1.12
CA ARG A 120 -0.01 2.68 -0.44
C ARG A 120 -0.79 3.56 -1.41
N GLN A 121 -0.17 3.92 -2.54
CA GLN A 121 -0.79 4.71 -3.59
C GLN A 121 -2.05 4.06 -4.14
N HIS A 122 -2.04 2.72 -4.29
CA HIS A 122 -3.22 1.97 -4.71
C HIS A 122 -4.41 2.23 -3.78
N ILE A 123 -4.22 2.15 -2.46
CA ILE A 123 -5.30 2.40 -1.49
C ILE A 123 -5.78 3.85 -1.57
N PHE A 124 -4.87 4.84 -1.59
CA PHE A 124 -5.29 6.25 -1.69
C PHE A 124 -6.08 6.53 -2.98
N ASN A 125 -5.73 5.88 -4.10
CA ASN A 125 -6.49 6.00 -5.33
C ASN A 125 -7.92 5.43 -5.18
N GLN A 126 -8.11 4.31 -4.48
CA GLN A 126 -9.44 3.74 -4.19
C GLN A 126 -10.24 4.64 -3.24
N LEU A 127 -9.59 5.25 -2.26
CA LEU A 127 -10.28 6.15 -1.33
C LEU A 127 -10.71 7.45 -1.99
N ASN A 128 -9.96 7.95 -2.97
CA ASN A 128 -10.27 9.17 -3.72
C ASN A 128 -11.42 9.02 -4.72
N THR A 129 -11.94 7.81 -4.97
CA THR A 129 -13.14 7.64 -5.81
C THR A 129 -14.45 7.99 -5.11
N HIS A 130 -14.39 8.34 -3.82
CA HIS A 130 -15.53 8.68 -2.95
C HIS A 130 -15.43 10.10 -2.41
#